data_AF-A0A2V9QC57-F1
#
_entry.id   AF-A0A2V9QC57-F1
#
_cell.length_a   1.000
_cell.length_b   1.000
_cell.length_c   1.000
_cell.angle_alpha   90.00
_cell.angle_beta   90.00
_cell.angle_gamma   90.00
#
_symmetry.space_group_name_H-M   'P 1'
#
loop_
_entity.id
_entity.type
_entity.pdbx_description
1 polymer ?
#
loop_
_entity_poly.entity_id
_entity_poly.type
_entity_poly.pdbx_seq_one_letter_code
_entity_poly.pdbx_strand_id
1 'polypeptide(L)'
;MHNLAYFSAFFTSTPPEKFCFFTLLTVIFAVLGRVVRGVTTAGALAGGSVCFALLLSAGIGGFFLLLTVFVLTWISTRLGRAHKTRLGTAEARVGRDALQVLANLGAAATCALVFAFVWPDQRLLIAMAAALAEAA
;
A
#
# COMPACT_ATOMS: atom_id res chain seq x y z
N MET A 1 8.71 29.18 -4.91
CA MET A 1 8.32 29.17 -6.34
C MET A 1 8.77 27.92 -7.11
N HIS A 2 9.84 27.20 -6.69
CA HIS A 2 10.23 25.94 -7.34
C HIS A 2 9.21 24.79 -7.23
N ASN A 3 8.52 24.61 -6.10
CA ASN A 3 7.63 23.45 -5.88
C ASN A 3 6.34 23.45 -6.73
N LEU A 4 5.81 24.62 -7.10
CA LEU A 4 4.58 24.71 -7.92
C LEU A 4 4.84 24.31 -9.37
N ALA A 5 6.03 24.62 -9.91
CA ALA A 5 6.43 24.22 -11.25
C ALA A 5 6.64 22.69 -11.36
N TYR A 6 7.22 22.07 -10.32
CA TYR A 6 7.33 20.61 -10.22
C TYR A 6 5.97 19.93 -10.09
N PHE A 7 5.08 20.48 -9.25
CA PHE A 7 3.71 19.97 -9.11
C PHE A 7 2.96 19.99 -10.45
N SER A 8 3.03 21.11 -11.19
CA SER A 8 2.45 21.18 -12.52
C SER A 8 3.12 20.21 -13.50
N ALA A 9 4.45 20.12 -13.50
CA ALA A 9 5.18 19.22 -14.41
C ALA A 9 4.83 17.74 -14.15
N PHE A 10 4.71 17.30 -12.90
CA PHE A 10 4.33 15.93 -12.55
C PHE A 10 2.96 15.54 -13.12
N PHE A 11 1.93 16.38 -12.90
CA PHE A 11 0.58 16.17 -13.45
C PHE A 11 0.52 16.27 -14.97
N THR A 12 1.33 17.15 -15.57
CA THR A 12 1.37 17.30 -17.04
C THR A 12 2.12 16.14 -17.71
N SER A 13 3.02 15.47 -16.99
CA SER A 13 3.84 14.35 -17.49
C SER A 13 3.19 12.98 -17.32
N THR A 14 2.12 12.87 -16.52
CA THR A 14 1.36 11.62 -16.39
C THR A 14 0.22 11.63 -17.41
N PRO A 15 0.37 10.97 -18.57
CA PRO A 15 -0.71 10.90 -19.54
C PRO A 15 -1.95 10.25 -18.89
N PRO A 16 -3.17 10.68 -19.28
CA PRO A 16 -4.41 10.26 -18.64
C PRO A 16 -4.61 8.73 -18.65
N GLU A 17 -4.04 8.05 -19.64
CA GLU A 17 -3.99 6.59 -19.74
C GLU A 17 -3.29 5.91 -18.54
N LYS A 18 -2.17 6.48 -18.06
CA LYS A 18 -1.42 5.94 -16.91
C LYS A 18 -2.20 6.12 -15.61
N PHE A 19 -2.85 7.27 -15.46
CA PHE A 19 -3.68 7.54 -14.30
C PHE A 19 -4.87 6.57 -14.21
N CYS A 20 -5.53 6.31 -15.36
CA CYS A 20 -6.61 5.34 -15.45
C CYS A 20 -6.12 3.92 -15.14
N PHE A 21 -4.94 3.54 -15.66
CA PHE A 21 -4.32 2.24 -15.38
C PHE A 21 -3.97 2.07 -13.89
N PHE A 22 -3.38 3.07 -13.24
CA PHE A 22 -3.06 3.01 -11.81
C PHE A 22 -4.31 2.97 -10.93
N THR A 23 -5.35 3.71 -11.31
CA THR A 23 -6.64 3.66 -10.62
C THR A 23 -7.26 2.26 -10.74
N LEU A 24 -7.24 1.67 -11.93
CA LEU A 24 -7.73 0.31 -12.16
C LEU A 24 -6.98 -0.72 -11.32
N LEU A 25 -5.63 -0.68 -11.33
CA LEU A 25 -4.81 -1.57 -10.50
C LEU A 25 -5.10 -1.43 -9.02
N THR A 26 -5.28 -0.19 -8.54
CA THR A 26 -5.63 0.10 -7.15
C THR A 26 -6.95 -0.55 -6.76
N VAL A 27 -7.98 -0.39 -7.61
CA VAL A 27 -9.30 -0.98 -7.38
C VAL A 27 -9.22 -2.50 -7.34
N ILE A 28 -8.52 -3.12 -8.30
CA ILE A 28 -8.30 -4.57 -8.34
C ILE A 28 -7.63 -5.05 -7.06
N PHE A 29 -6.57 -4.37 -6.61
CA PHE A 29 -5.86 -4.73 -5.38
C PHE A 29 -6.73 -4.59 -4.12
N ALA A 30 -7.48 -3.50 -3.99
CA ALA A 30 -8.38 -3.28 -2.86
C ALA A 30 -9.50 -4.35 -2.80
N VAL A 31 -10.08 -4.69 -3.96
CA VAL A 31 -11.09 -5.75 -4.09
C VAL A 31 -10.48 -7.10 -3.74
N LEU A 32 -9.29 -7.44 -4.27
CA LEU A 32 -8.58 -8.68 -3.93
C LEU A 32 -8.35 -8.80 -2.43
N GLY A 33 -7.83 -7.74 -1.80
CA GLY A 33 -7.60 -7.72 -0.34
C GLY A 33 -8.87 -7.97 0.47
N ARG A 34 -10.02 -7.49 -0.02
CA ARG A 34 -11.33 -7.72 0.59
C ARG A 34 -11.83 -9.16 0.36
N VAL A 35 -11.73 -9.66 -0.86
CA VAL A 35 -12.21 -11.00 -1.25
C VAL A 35 -11.44 -12.09 -0.51
N VAL A 36 -10.13 -11.95 -0.33
CA VAL A 36 -9.31 -12.90 0.46
C VAL A 36 -9.52 -12.76 1.97
N ARG A 37 -10.48 -11.92 2.41
CA ARG A 37 -10.79 -11.57 3.80
C ARG A 37 -9.56 -11.06 4.57
N GLY A 38 -8.59 -10.48 3.85
CA GLY A 38 -7.36 -9.94 4.43
C GLY A 38 -7.57 -8.61 5.14
N VAL A 39 -8.56 -7.82 4.70
CA VAL A 39 -8.89 -6.49 5.23
C VAL A 39 -10.40 -6.26 5.40
N THR A 40 -10.77 -5.31 6.26
CA THR A 40 -12.15 -4.78 6.35
C THR A 40 -12.47 -3.86 5.15
N THR A 41 -13.72 -3.41 5.01
CA THR A 41 -14.07 -2.41 3.96
C THR A 41 -13.27 -1.12 4.15
N ALA A 42 -13.14 -0.63 5.39
CA ALA A 42 -12.32 0.53 5.71
C ALA A 42 -10.82 0.24 5.48
N GLY A 43 -10.35 -0.97 5.81
CA GLY A 43 -8.98 -1.40 5.52
C GLY A 43 -8.67 -1.47 4.02
N ALA A 44 -9.64 -1.87 3.19
CA ALA A 44 -9.50 -1.87 1.73
C ALA A 44 -9.40 -0.45 1.16
N LEU A 45 -10.17 0.50 1.70
CA LEU A 45 -10.06 1.91 1.32
C LEU A 45 -8.69 2.49 1.71
N ALA A 46 -8.26 2.27 2.96
CA ALA A 46 -6.94 2.73 3.42
C ALA A 46 -5.81 2.11 2.59
N GLY A 47 -5.85 0.80 2.36
CA GLY A 47 -4.85 0.08 1.56
C GLY A 47 -4.87 0.49 0.09
N GLY A 48 -6.04 0.78 -0.47
CA GLY A 48 -6.21 1.34 -1.80
C GLY A 48 -5.57 2.73 -1.93
N SER A 49 -5.82 3.63 -0.97
CA SER A 49 -5.20 4.96 -0.96
C SER A 49 -3.67 4.89 -0.91
N VAL A 50 -3.12 3.99 -0.10
CA VAL A 50 -1.67 3.73 -0.05
C VAL A 50 -1.18 3.17 -1.38
N CYS A 51 -1.84 2.15 -1.92
CA CYS A 51 -1.48 1.54 -3.21
C CYS A 51 -1.40 2.58 -4.33
N PHE A 52 -2.39 3.46 -4.39
CA PHE A 52 -2.42 4.54 -5.37
C PHE A 52 -1.26 5.52 -5.19
N ALA A 53 -0.95 5.92 -3.95
CA ALA A 53 0.20 6.78 -3.66
C ALA A 53 1.52 6.12 -4.11
N LEU A 54 1.72 4.83 -3.82
CA LEU A 54 2.91 4.09 -4.23
C LEU A 54 3.03 3.95 -5.75
N LEU A 55 1.91 3.73 -6.46
CA LEU A 55 1.87 3.68 -7.92
C LEU A 55 2.21 5.04 -8.54
N LEU A 56 1.73 6.14 -7.97
CA LEU A 56 2.09 7.48 -8.44
C LEU A 56 3.57 7.81 -8.24
N SER A 57 4.15 7.38 -7.11
CA SER A 57 5.53 7.73 -6.75
C SER A 57 6.57 6.79 -7.36
N ALA A 58 6.39 5.48 -7.17
CA ALA A 58 7.36 4.45 -7.53
C ALA A 58 6.90 3.56 -8.70
N GLY A 59 5.72 3.83 -9.28
CA GLY A 59 5.18 3.07 -10.39
C GLY A 59 4.86 1.62 -10.02
N ILE A 60 4.97 0.76 -11.02
CA ILE A 60 4.70 -0.69 -10.90
C ILE A 60 5.63 -1.36 -9.88
N GLY A 61 6.85 -0.85 -9.68
CA GLY A 61 7.78 -1.38 -8.67
C GLY A 61 7.23 -1.24 -7.25
N GLY A 62 6.68 -0.07 -6.90
CA GLY A 62 6.03 0.16 -5.61
C GLY A 62 4.82 -0.73 -5.38
N PHE A 63 4.04 -0.98 -6.44
CA PHE A 63 2.91 -1.90 -6.40
C PHE A 63 3.33 -3.34 -6.08
N PHE A 64 4.35 -3.88 -6.76
CA PHE A 64 4.81 -5.25 -6.48
C PHE A 64 5.39 -5.39 -5.09
N LEU A 65 6.07 -4.38 -4.58
CA LEU A 65 6.59 -4.39 -3.22
C LEU A 65 5.46 -4.43 -2.20
N LEU A 66 4.44 -3.57 -2.36
CA LEU A 66 3.23 -3.58 -1.55
C LEU A 66 2.50 -4.93 -1.61
N LEU A 67 2.30 -5.47 -2.82
CA LEU A 67 1.67 -6.77 -3.04
C LEU A 67 2.42 -7.89 -2.33
N THR A 68 3.76 -7.88 -2.40
CA THR A 68 4.61 -8.86 -1.74
C THR A 68 4.41 -8.84 -0.23
N VAL A 69 4.48 -7.66 0.40
CA VAL A 69 4.24 -7.50 1.85
C VAL A 69 2.82 -7.94 2.22
N PHE A 70 1.82 -7.60 1.40
CA PHE A 70 0.45 -8.04 1.63
C PHE A 70 0.31 -9.56 1.60
N VAL A 71 0.90 -10.23 0.59
CA VAL A 71 0.86 -11.69 0.46
C VAL A 71 1.59 -12.37 1.62
N LEU A 72 2.80 -11.91 1.96
CA LEU A 72 3.58 -12.47 3.07
C LEU A 72 2.82 -12.34 4.40
N THR A 73 2.32 -11.15 4.72
CA THR A 73 1.55 -10.92 5.95
C THR A 73 0.24 -11.73 5.97
N TRP A 74 -0.43 -11.89 4.82
CA TRP A 74 -1.63 -12.70 4.73
C TRP A 74 -1.35 -14.20 4.95
N ILE A 75 -0.27 -14.73 4.36
CA ILE A 75 0.15 -16.12 4.58
C ILE A 75 0.52 -16.34 6.04
N SER A 76 1.38 -15.49 6.61
CA SER A 76 1.84 -15.58 8.00
C SER A 76 0.68 -15.56 9.00
N THR A 77 -0.28 -14.66 8.81
CA THR A 77 -1.46 -14.58 9.69
C THR A 77 -2.39 -15.78 9.53
N ARG A 78 -2.55 -16.33 8.32
CA ARG A 78 -3.40 -17.50 8.08
C ARG A 78 -2.80 -18.80 8.63
N LEU A 79 -1.49 -19.00 8.45
CA LEU A 79 -0.78 -20.16 9.03
C LEU A 79 -0.78 -20.10 10.55
N GLY A 80 -0.49 -18.93 11.13
CA GLY A 80 -0.58 -18.71 12.57
C GLY A 80 -1.99 -18.96 13.11
N ARG A 81 -3.03 -18.61 12.35
CA ARG A 81 -4.42 -18.91 12.73
C ARG A 81 -4.74 -20.39 12.68
N ALA A 82 -4.29 -21.11 11.65
CA ALA A 82 -4.48 -22.55 11.57
C ALA A 82 -3.85 -23.25 12.78
N HIS A 83 -2.68 -22.79 13.22
CA HIS A 83 -2.02 -23.29 14.43
C HIS A 83 -2.81 -22.95 15.71
N LYS A 84 -3.24 -21.69 15.89
CA LYS A 84 -4.05 -21.27 17.05
C LYS A 84 -5.43 -21.95 17.11
N THR A 85 -6.01 -22.28 15.96
CA THR A 85 -7.29 -23.02 15.88
C THR A 85 -7.12 -24.46 16.34
N ARG A 86 -6.00 -25.11 15.99
CA ARG A 86 -5.66 -26.45 16.51
C ARG A 86 -5.46 -26.46 18.02
N LEU A 87 -4.99 -25.35 18.60
CA LEU A 87 -4.80 -25.17 20.05
C LEU A 87 -6.07 -24.73 20.79
N GLY A 88 -7.20 -24.52 20.10
CA GLY A 88 -8.46 -24.08 20.71
C GLY A 88 -8.48 -22.64 21.20
N THR A 89 -7.45 -21.83 20.91
CA THR A 89 -7.30 -20.44 21.35
C THR A 89 -7.60 -19.41 20.25
N ALA A 90 -8.22 -19.85 19.15
CA ALA A 90 -8.48 -18.98 18.02
C ALA A 90 -9.62 -17.98 18.30
N GLU A 91 -9.25 -16.72 18.52
CA GLU A 91 -10.21 -15.62 18.53
C GLU A 91 -10.77 -15.31 17.13
N ALA A 92 -12.00 -14.81 17.10
CA ALA A 92 -12.69 -14.34 15.90
C ALA A 92 -12.16 -12.96 15.43
N ARG A 93 -10.92 -12.90 14.93
CA ARG A 93 -10.48 -11.70 14.18
C ARG A 93 -11.07 -11.65 12.77
N VAL A 94 -11.77 -10.57 12.49
CA VAL A 94 -12.07 -10.07 11.13
C VAL A 94 -10.76 -9.50 10.55
N GLY A 95 -10.61 -9.46 9.22
CA GLY A 95 -9.37 -8.97 8.57
C GLY A 95 -8.90 -7.60 9.05
N ARG A 96 -7.70 -7.16 8.63
CA ARG A 96 -7.06 -5.92 9.11
C ARG A 96 -7.95 -4.68 8.87
N ASP A 97 -8.13 -3.87 9.92
CA ASP A 97 -8.89 -2.62 9.82
C ASP A 97 -8.05 -1.46 9.23
N ALA A 98 -8.67 -0.30 9.03
CA ALA A 98 -8.00 0.86 8.44
C ALA A 98 -6.82 1.37 9.29
N LEU A 99 -6.94 1.38 10.61
CA LEU A 99 -5.88 1.85 11.49
C LEU A 99 -4.71 0.88 11.50
N GLN A 100 -4.95 -0.43 11.49
CA GLN A 100 -3.91 -1.45 11.36
C GLN A 100 -3.19 -1.37 10.02
N VAL A 101 -3.94 -1.12 8.94
CA VAL A 101 -3.36 -0.90 7.61
C VAL A 101 -2.49 0.36 7.62
N LEU A 102 -2.98 1.48 8.14
CA LEU A 102 -2.20 2.73 8.20
C LEU A 102 -1.02 2.65 9.17
N ALA A 103 -1.11 1.89 10.25
CA ALA A 103 0.01 1.68 11.17
C ALA A 103 1.17 0.96 10.47
N ASN A 104 0.88 -0.07 9.68
CA ASN A 104 1.91 -0.78 8.93
C ASN A 104 2.41 -0.03 7.69
N LEU A 105 1.54 0.74 7.03
CA LEU A 105 1.86 1.31 5.72
C LEU A 105 2.02 2.83 5.68
N GLY A 106 1.71 3.52 6.78
CA GLY A 106 1.68 4.98 6.83
C GLY A 106 3.04 5.63 6.60
N ALA A 107 4.11 5.03 7.13
CA ALA A 107 5.48 5.51 6.89
C ALA A 107 5.85 5.43 5.40
N ALA A 108 5.59 4.28 4.76
CA ALA A 108 5.83 4.08 3.34
C ALA A 108 4.98 5.05 2.48
N ALA A 109 3.71 5.22 2.82
CA ALA A 109 2.82 6.16 2.14
C ALA A 109 3.33 7.61 2.29
N THR A 110 3.82 7.99 3.46
CA THR A 110 4.38 9.33 3.71
C THR A 110 5.62 9.56 2.85
N CYS A 111 6.56 8.61 2.81
CA CYS A 111 7.73 8.69 1.93
C CYS A 111 7.34 8.82 0.45
N ALA A 112 6.34 8.04 0.01
CA ALA A 112 5.82 8.11 -1.35
C ALA A 112 5.21 9.48 -1.68
N LEU A 113 4.38 10.03 -0.80
CA LEU A 113 3.73 11.34 -0.99
C LEU A 113 4.76 12.48 -0.98
N VAL A 114 5.73 12.45 -0.07
CA VAL A 114 6.82 13.45 -0.03
C VAL A 114 7.64 13.38 -1.30
N PHE A 115 7.96 12.18 -1.79
CA PHE A 115 8.67 12.00 -3.07
C PHE A 115 7.89 12.59 -4.25
N ALA A 116 6.58 12.33 -4.33
CA ALA A 116 5.76 12.77 -5.45
C ALA A 116 5.49 14.28 -5.46
N PHE A 117 5.27 14.89 -4.29
CA PHE A 117 4.72 16.25 -4.22
C PHE A 117 5.66 17.31 -3.64
N VAL A 118 6.69 16.91 -2.89
CA VAL A 118 7.52 17.86 -2.15
C VAL A 118 8.96 17.83 -2.63
N TRP A 119 9.58 16.65 -2.65
CA TRP A 119 11.01 16.50 -2.93
C TRP A 119 11.31 15.14 -3.57
N PRO A 120 11.57 15.06 -4.89
CA PRO A 120 11.82 13.80 -5.60
C PRO A 120 13.25 13.27 -5.38
N ASP A 121 13.62 13.02 -4.12
CA ASP A 121 14.90 12.41 -3.76
C ASP A 121 14.78 10.86 -3.76
N GLN A 122 15.67 10.18 -4.47
CA GLN A 122 15.72 8.70 -4.53
C GLN A 122 15.86 8.05 -3.15
N ARG A 123 16.44 8.74 -2.17
CA ARG A 123 16.55 8.27 -0.78
C ARG A 123 15.17 8.00 -0.16
N LEU A 124 14.13 8.74 -0.56
CA LEU A 124 12.77 8.52 -0.09
C LEU A 124 12.17 7.22 -0.63
N LEU A 125 12.54 6.80 -1.84
CA LEU A 125 12.11 5.51 -2.39
C LEU A 125 12.77 4.35 -1.64
N ILE A 126 14.04 4.52 -1.23
CA ILE A 126 14.74 3.54 -0.38
C ILE A 126 14.09 3.48 1.00
N ALA A 127 13.78 4.63 1.62
CA ALA A 127 13.09 4.70 2.90
C ALA A 127 11.68 4.08 2.84
N MET A 128 10.94 4.33 1.76
CA MET A 128 9.65 3.69 1.49
C MET A 128 9.78 2.17 1.43
N ALA A 129 10.79 1.67 0.71
CA ALA A 129 11.02 0.23 0.60
C ALA A 129 11.42 -0.41 1.94
N ALA A 130 12.27 0.27 2.72
CA ALA A 130 12.64 -0.16 4.07
C ALA A 130 11.42 -0.19 5.00
N ALA A 131 10.56 0.84 4.96
CA ALA A 131 9.34 0.88 5.75
C ALA A 131 8.35 -0.25 5.38
N LEU A 132 8.26 -0.59 4.10
CA LEU A 132 7.46 -1.75 3.64
C LEU A 132 8.05 -3.08 4.13
N ALA A 133 9.38 -3.20 4.16
CA ALA A 133 10.06 -4.40 4.65
C ALA A 133 9.87 -4.59 6.17
N GLU A 134 9.95 -3.52 6.96
CA GLU A 134 9.67 -3.55 8.41
C GLU A 134 8.22 -3.97 8.73
N ALA A 135 7.29 -3.72 7.81
CA ALA A 135 5.88 -4.03 8.00
C ALA A 135 5.51 -5.51 7.74
N ALA A 136 6.43 -6.31 7.17
CA ALA A 136 6.21 -7.70 6.77
C ALA A 136 6.58 -8.69 7.89
#